data_AF-B0BFH0-F1
#
_entry.id   AF-B0BFH0-F1
#
_cell.length_a   1.000
_cell.length_b   1.000
_cell.length_c   1.000
_cell.angle_alpha   90.00
_cell.angle_beta   90.00
_cell.angle_gamma   90.00
#
_symmetry.space_group_name_H-M   'P 1'
#
loop_
_entity.id
_entity.type
_entity.pdbx_description
1 polymer ?
#
loop_
_entity_poly.entity_id
_entity_poly.type
_entity_poly.pdbx_seq_one_letter_code
_entity_poly.pdbx_strand_id
1 'polypeptide(L)'
;ALGNKPTNLRKIGVTMENTSGQGGLTEVPDEIKKWNWGAFFLNWIWGLGNQTYIALLCFIPIVNIVMTFVLGVKGSEWAWQNKRWENIEHFKSVQKKWAYWGVGIFILCILFILINAIPKYVDLQNKANRTARDVSVVRIRTEVVIYYAETAMNEIKGDLHFPSKITGDLFDDGIVPASDFGGYTWSYDSRTHTVITN
;
A
#
# COMPACT_ATOMS: atom_id res chain seq x y z
N ALA A 1 -72.84 24.65 -19.22
CA ALA A 1 -72.25 24.03 -18.02
C ALA A 1 -70.73 24.09 -18.14
N LEU A 2 -70.10 25.03 -17.44
CA LEU A 2 -68.64 25.21 -17.45
C LEU A 2 -68.01 24.10 -16.59
N GLY A 3 -67.19 23.25 -17.22
CA GLY A 3 -66.48 22.18 -16.55
C GLY A 3 -65.38 22.73 -15.64
N ASN A 4 -65.57 22.62 -14.33
CA ASN A 4 -64.49 22.82 -13.36
C ASN A 4 -63.49 21.67 -13.49
N LYS A 5 -62.35 21.93 -14.13
CA LYS A 5 -61.14 21.12 -13.95
C LYS A 5 -60.70 21.25 -12.48
N PRO A 6 -60.31 20.16 -11.81
CA PRO A 6 -59.70 20.26 -10.50
C PRO A 6 -58.37 21.00 -10.63
N THR A 7 -58.30 22.14 -9.94
CA THR A 7 -57.11 22.97 -9.79
C THR A 7 -55.98 22.09 -9.28
N ASN A 8 -54.92 21.94 -10.08
CA ASN A 8 -53.65 21.39 -9.62
C ASN A 8 -53.21 22.21 -8.41
N LEU A 9 -53.32 21.61 -7.21
CA LEU A 9 -52.70 22.12 -6.01
C LEU A 9 -51.20 22.14 -6.29
N ARG A 10 -50.69 23.30 -6.72
CA ARG A 10 -49.26 23.61 -6.68
C ARG A 10 -48.79 23.12 -5.33
N LYS A 11 -47.82 22.19 -5.32
CA LYS A 11 -46.98 21.91 -4.16
C LYS A 11 -46.57 23.27 -3.62
N ILE A 12 -47.24 23.70 -2.55
CA ILE A 12 -46.85 24.85 -1.77
C ILE A 12 -45.44 24.46 -1.34
N GLY A 13 -44.45 25.24 -1.77
CA GLY A 13 -43.08 25.07 -1.34
C GLY A 13 -43.06 25.29 0.16
N VAL A 14 -43.27 24.20 0.92
CA VAL A 14 -42.87 24.14 2.31
C VAL A 14 -41.35 24.23 2.24
N THR A 15 -40.84 25.45 2.41
CA THR A 15 -39.44 25.65 2.73
C THR A 15 -39.21 24.83 3.99
N MET A 16 -38.63 23.63 3.86
CA MET A 16 -38.14 22.90 5.04
C MET A 16 -37.27 23.89 5.80
N GLU A 17 -37.69 24.23 7.01
CA GLU A 17 -37.02 25.22 7.81
C GLU A 17 -35.56 24.77 7.95
N ASN A 18 -34.62 25.62 7.55
CA ASN A 18 -33.22 25.24 7.54
C ASN A 18 -32.74 25.13 8.99
N THR A 19 -32.47 23.90 9.43
CA THR A 19 -32.09 23.60 10.81
C THR A 19 -30.57 23.64 11.06
N SER A 20 -29.74 23.76 10.02
CA SER A 20 -28.27 23.67 10.16
C SER A 20 -27.66 24.63 11.19
N GLY A 21 -26.58 24.22 11.86
CA GLY A 21 -25.83 25.07 12.79
C GLY A 21 -26.54 25.35 14.12
N GLN A 22 -27.63 24.65 14.44
CA GLN A 22 -28.38 24.80 15.70
C GLN A 22 -27.89 23.84 16.81
N GLY A 23 -26.79 23.10 16.58
CA GLY A 23 -26.18 22.21 17.58
C GLY A 23 -26.68 20.76 17.53
N GLY A 24 -26.27 19.95 18.51
CA GLY A 24 -26.40 18.49 18.45
C GLY A 24 -27.82 17.90 18.57
N LEU A 25 -28.81 18.68 19.01
CA LEU A 25 -30.21 18.25 19.15
C LEU A 25 -31.06 18.56 17.91
N THR A 26 -30.43 19.08 16.87
CA THR A 26 -31.09 19.55 15.66
C THR A 26 -31.57 18.40 14.79
N GLU A 27 -32.76 18.53 14.20
CA GLU A 27 -33.24 17.61 13.18
C GLU A 27 -32.34 17.64 11.94
N VAL A 28 -31.76 16.49 11.60
CA VAL A 28 -30.88 16.33 10.44
C VAL A 28 -31.66 15.66 9.32
N PRO A 29 -31.75 16.28 8.12
CA PRO A 29 -32.43 15.69 6.97
C PRO A 29 -31.86 14.33 6.60
N ASP A 30 -32.71 13.34 6.37
CA ASP A 30 -32.26 11.97 6.07
C ASP A 30 -31.41 11.87 4.80
N GLU A 31 -31.65 12.76 3.84
CA GLU A 31 -30.92 12.77 2.58
C GLU A 31 -29.43 13.14 2.69
N ILE A 32 -29.00 13.73 3.81
CA ILE A 32 -27.59 14.02 4.10
C ILE A 32 -26.95 13.03 5.08
N LYS A 33 -27.72 12.12 5.68
CA LYS A 33 -27.20 11.03 6.53
C LYS A 33 -26.57 9.92 5.68
N LYS A 34 -25.55 10.30 4.91
CA LYS A 34 -24.77 9.42 4.03
C LYS A 34 -23.32 9.45 4.45
N TRP A 35 -22.62 8.37 4.06
CA TRP A 35 -21.20 8.24 4.26
C TRP A 35 -20.44 9.47 3.74
N ASN A 36 -19.59 10.03 4.60
CA ASN A 36 -18.80 11.21 4.31
C ASN A 36 -17.37 10.82 3.94
N TRP A 37 -17.13 10.66 2.64
CA TRP A 37 -15.80 10.36 2.11
C TRP A 37 -14.77 11.45 2.42
N GLY A 38 -15.18 12.72 2.48
CA GLY A 38 -14.30 13.82 2.86
C GLY A 38 -13.81 13.69 4.29
N ALA A 39 -14.72 13.45 5.23
CA ALA A 39 -14.41 13.25 6.64
C ALA A 39 -13.53 12.01 6.86
N PHE A 40 -13.84 10.91 6.18
CA PHE A 40 -13.07 9.67 6.26
C PHE A 40 -11.61 9.83 5.78
N PHE A 41 -11.38 10.47 4.63
CA PHE A 41 -10.02 10.58 4.09
C PHE A 41 -9.22 11.74 4.66
N LEU A 42 -9.87 12.85 5.01
CA LEU A 42 -9.20 14.10 5.40
C LEU A 42 -9.33 14.42 6.89
N ASN A 43 -10.04 13.60 7.67
CA ASN A 43 -10.14 13.64 9.13
C ASN A 43 -10.14 15.07 9.71
N TRP A 44 -9.03 15.48 10.34
CA TRP A 44 -8.88 16.79 10.98
C TRP A 44 -8.99 17.98 10.00
N ILE A 45 -8.51 17.86 8.76
CA ILE A 45 -8.57 18.94 7.76
C ILE A 45 -10.04 19.22 7.41
N TRP A 46 -10.79 18.14 7.15
CA TRP A 46 -12.22 18.23 6.93
C TRP A 46 -12.94 18.73 8.19
N GLY A 47 -12.54 18.24 9.37
CA GLY A 47 -13.10 18.64 10.65
C GLY A 47 -12.99 20.13 10.92
N LEU A 48 -11.83 20.74 10.68
CA LEU A 48 -11.61 22.19 10.79
C LEU A 48 -12.52 22.97 9.81
N GLY A 49 -12.60 22.53 8.55
CA GLY A 49 -13.44 23.19 7.54
C GLY A 49 -14.96 23.12 7.81
N ASN A 50 -15.39 22.14 8.61
CA ASN A 50 -16.78 21.87 8.95
C ASN A 50 -17.09 22.03 10.44
N GLN A 51 -16.23 22.71 11.20
CA GLN A 51 -16.39 22.97 12.65
C GLN A 51 -16.69 21.71 13.48
N THR A 52 -16.18 20.56 13.03
CA THR A 52 -16.37 19.25 13.66
C THR A 52 -15.08 18.86 14.38
N TYR A 53 -14.82 19.50 15.53
CA TYR A 53 -13.54 19.37 16.25
C TYR A 53 -13.29 18.00 16.87
N ILE A 54 -14.33 17.16 17.02
CA ILE A 54 -14.15 15.75 17.40
C ILE A 54 -13.27 15.00 16.40
N ALA A 55 -13.14 15.49 15.15
CA ALA A 55 -12.22 14.94 14.17
C ALA A 55 -10.74 15.03 14.60
N LEU A 56 -10.38 15.95 15.52
CA LEU A 56 -9.02 16.07 16.05
C LEU A 56 -8.60 14.85 16.89
N LEU A 57 -9.55 14.01 17.33
CA LEU A 57 -9.23 12.73 17.97
C LEU A 57 -8.47 11.78 17.03
N CYS A 58 -8.41 12.06 15.73
CA CYS A 58 -7.57 11.33 14.79
C CYS A 58 -6.06 11.42 15.11
N PHE A 59 -5.62 12.37 15.93
CA PHE A 59 -4.21 12.46 16.35
C PHE A 59 -3.83 11.44 17.43
N ILE A 60 -4.80 10.78 18.06
CA ILE A 60 -4.56 9.70 19.01
C ILE A 60 -4.53 8.38 18.22
N PRO A 61 -3.38 7.67 18.09
CA PRO A 61 -3.21 6.61 17.10
C PRO A 61 -4.26 5.48 17.15
N ILE A 62 -4.54 4.94 18.34
CA ILE A 62 -5.50 3.84 18.51
C ILE A 62 -6.94 4.33 18.27
N VAL A 63 -7.24 5.53 18.76
CA VAL A 63 -8.57 6.15 18.59
C VAL A 63 -8.81 6.48 17.12
N ASN A 64 -7.78 6.89 16.38
CA ASN A 64 -7.89 7.27 14.98
C ASN A 64 -8.45 6.15 14.10
N ILE A 65 -8.07 4.90 14.38
CA ILE A 65 -8.54 3.72 13.63
C ILE A 65 -10.06 3.69 13.67
N VAL A 66 -10.67 3.83 14.85
CA VAL A 66 -12.12 3.82 15.01
C VAL A 66 -12.74 5.15 14.55
N MET A 67 -12.15 6.27 14.95
CA MET A 67 -12.65 7.61 14.72
C MET A 67 -12.81 7.93 13.24
N THR A 68 -11.89 7.44 12.40
CA THR A 68 -11.98 7.62 10.94
C THR A 68 -13.27 7.04 10.37
N PHE A 69 -13.70 5.86 10.83
CA PHE A 69 -14.98 5.28 10.41
C PHE A 69 -16.17 6.02 11.04
N VAL A 70 -16.06 6.45 12.29
CA VAL A 70 -17.10 7.26 12.94
C VAL A 70 -17.32 8.56 12.17
N LEU A 71 -16.25 9.23 11.72
CA LEU A 71 -16.32 10.40 10.85
C LEU A 71 -16.93 10.06 9.49
N GLY A 72 -16.63 8.89 8.93
CA GLY A 72 -17.29 8.40 7.72
C GLY A 72 -18.81 8.28 7.90
N VAL A 73 -19.29 7.69 9.00
CA VAL A 73 -20.73 7.51 9.23
C VAL A 73 -21.42 8.80 9.67
N LYS A 74 -20.88 9.49 10.68
CA LYS A 74 -21.50 10.62 11.38
C LYS A 74 -21.05 11.99 10.88
N GLY A 75 -20.03 12.07 10.04
CA GLY A 75 -19.43 13.35 9.62
C GLY A 75 -20.45 14.29 8.98
N SER A 76 -21.31 13.80 8.11
CA SER A 76 -22.34 14.65 7.48
C SER A 76 -23.35 15.21 8.50
N GLU A 77 -23.74 14.41 9.49
CA GLU A 77 -24.62 14.83 10.59
C GLU A 77 -23.96 15.92 11.44
N TRP A 78 -22.72 15.68 11.87
CA TRP A 78 -21.97 16.64 12.68
C TRP A 78 -21.68 17.94 11.92
N ALA A 79 -21.31 17.87 10.65
CA ALA A 79 -21.10 19.06 9.84
C ALA A 79 -22.37 19.89 9.64
N TRP A 80 -23.54 19.24 9.58
CA TRP A 80 -24.83 19.93 9.52
C TRP A 80 -25.17 20.61 10.85
N GLN A 81 -24.94 19.93 11.97
CA GLN A 81 -25.22 20.43 13.31
C GLN A 81 -24.28 21.57 13.74
N ASN A 82 -22.99 21.49 13.36
CA ASN A 82 -21.95 22.39 13.84
C ASN A 82 -21.83 23.70 13.05
N LYS A 83 -22.24 23.71 11.77
CA LYS A 83 -22.05 24.85 10.85
C LYS A 83 -23.35 25.25 10.19
N ARG A 84 -23.57 26.56 10.00
CA ARG A 84 -24.71 27.08 9.26
C ARG A 84 -24.49 26.93 7.75
N TRP A 85 -25.48 26.37 7.06
CA TRP A 85 -25.51 26.21 5.60
C TRP A 85 -26.69 26.99 5.02
N GLU A 86 -26.65 27.35 3.74
CA GLU A 86 -27.74 28.09 3.08
C GLU A 86 -28.98 27.21 2.85
N ASN A 87 -28.74 25.98 2.37
CA ASN A 87 -29.73 24.94 2.12
C ASN A 87 -29.02 23.58 1.99
N ILE A 88 -29.78 22.52 1.75
CA ILE A 88 -29.24 21.17 1.68
C ILE A 88 -28.41 20.97 0.39
N GLU A 89 -28.78 21.61 -0.70
CA GLU A 89 -28.07 21.55 -1.98
C GLU A 89 -26.66 22.15 -1.85
N HIS A 90 -26.56 23.30 -1.19
CA HIS A 90 -25.30 23.96 -0.88
C HIS A 90 -24.41 23.04 -0.04
N PHE A 91 -24.95 22.43 1.03
CA PHE A 91 -24.23 21.45 1.85
C PHE A 91 -23.71 20.27 1.02
N LYS A 92 -24.58 19.62 0.24
CA LYS A 92 -24.22 18.49 -0.62
C LYS A 92 -23.12 18.88 -1.62
N SER A 93 -23.19 20.08 -2.20
CA SER A 93 -22.18 20.57 -3.14
C SER A 93 -20.79 20.72 -2.50
N VAL A 94 -20.73 21.20 -1.26
CA VAL A 94 -19.48 21.37 -0.51
C VAL A 94 -18.93 20.03 -0.05
N GLN A 95 -19.77 19.14 0.50
CA GLN A 95 -19.34 17.80 0.89
C GLN A 95 -18.86 16.97 -0.30
N LYS A 96 -19.45 17.17 -1.49
CA LYS A 96 -18.99 16.52 -2.73
C LYS A 96 -17.57 16.97 -3.12
N LYS A 97 -17.25 18.26 -2.99
CA LYS A 97 -15.89 18.77 -3.21
C LYS A 97 -14.90 18.16 -2.21
N TRP A 98 -15.27 18.09 -0.93
CA TRP A 98 -14.46 17.43 0.09
C TRP A 98 -14.22 15.95 -0.22
N ALA A 99 -15.24 15.23 -0.69
CA ALA A 99 -15.11 13.85 -1.11
C ALA A 99 -14.13 13.69 -2.28
N TYR A 100 -14.22 14.55 -3.31
CA TYR A 100 -13.28 14.51 -4.44
C TYR A 100 -11.84 14.80 -4.02
N TRP A 101 -11.61 15.82 -3.19
CA TRP A 101 -10.27 16.09 -2.67
C TRP A 101 -9.74 14.95 -1.80
N GLY A 102 -10.58 14.38 -0.93
CA GLY A 102 -10.19 13.27 -0.06
C GLY A 102 -9.79 12.03 -0.85
N VAL A 103 -10.61 11.61 -1.81
CA VAL A 103 -10.31 10.46 -2.68
C VAL A 103 -9.08 10.75 -3.56
N GLY A 104 -8.99 11.96 -4.14
CA GLY A 104 -7.87 12.33 -5.00
C GLY A 104 -6.52 12.31 -4.27
N ILE A 105 -6.46 12.88 -3.06
CA ILE A 105 -5.25 12.86 -2.23
C ILE A 105 -4.92 11.42 -1.81
N PHE A 106 -5.92 10.63 -1.40
CA PHE A 106 -5.70 9.24 -1.01
C PHE A 106 -5.10 8.40 -2.14
N ILE A 107 -5.65 8.51 -3.36
CA ILE A 107 -5.11 7.83 -4.54
C ILE A 107 -3.68 8.31 -4.83
N LEU A 108 -3.42 9.62 -4.77
CA LEU A 108 -2.09 10.18 -5.00
C LEU A 108 -1.06 9.63 -3.99
N CYS A 109 -1.43 9.51 -2.71
CA CYS A 109 -0.57 8.92 -1.69
C CYS A 109 -0.26 7.44 -1.98
N ILE A 110 -1.26 6.64 -2.38
CA ILE A 110 -1.05 5.24 -2.79
C ILE A 110 -0.09 5.18 -3.98
N LEU A 111 -0.33 5.97 -5.03
CA LEU A 111 0.54 5.99 -6.21
C LEU A 111 1.97 6.39 -5.86
N PHE A 112 2.14 7.41 -5.02
CA PHE A 112 3.46 7.84 -4.56
C PHE A 112 4.19 6.72 -3.79
N ILE A 113 3.50 6.00 -2.90
CA ILE A 113 4.08 4.86 -2.20
C ILE A 113 4.50 3.76 -3.18
N LEU A 114 3.63 3.39 -4.11
CA LEU A 114 3.91 2.32 -5.08
C LEU A 114 5.09 2.66 -6.00
N ILE A 115 5.16 3.90 -6.49
CA ILE A 115 6.26 4.39 -7.34
C ILE A 115 7.62 4.25 -6.65
N ASN A 116 7.68 4.44 -5.32
CA ASN A 116 8.92 4.35 -4.56
C ASN A 116 9.20 2.94 -4.02
N ALA A 117 8.16 2.22 -3.59
CA ALA A 117 8.30 0.91 -2.96
C ALA A 117 8.68 -0.18 -3.96
N ILE A 118 8.09 -0.17 -5.17
CA ILE A 118 8.31 -1.22 -6.16
C ILE A 118 9.78 -1.26 -6.64
N PRO A 119 10.41 -0.15 -7.08
CA PRO A 119 11.80 -0.18 -7.51
C PRO A 119 12.75 -0.57 -6.40
N LYS A 120 12.49 -0.10 -5.16
CA LYS A 120 13.29 -0.48 -3.99
C LYS A 120 13.16 -1.97 -3.68
N TYR A 121 11.95 -2.52 -3.76
CA TYR A 121 11.73 -3.95 -3.58
C TYR A 121 12.49 -4.78 -4.63
N VAL A 122 12.39 -4.39 -5.91
CA VAL A 122 13.10 -5.05 -7.02
C VAL A 122 14.61 -4.94 -6.86
N ASP A 123 15.15 -3.78 -6.48
CA ASP A 123 16.59 -3.60 -6.23
C ASP A 123 17.08 -4.47 -5.06
N LEU A 124 16.32 -4.55 -3.96
CA LEU A 124 16.66 -5.41 -2.83
C LEU A 124 16.68 -6.90 -3.23
N GLN A 125 15.70 -7.34 -4.01
CA GLN A 125 15.66 -8.71 -4.52
C GLN A 125 16.85 -8.98 -5.45
N ASN A 126 17.15 -8.06 -6.37
CA ASN A 126 18.30 -8.19 -7.26
C ASN A 126 19.64 -8.18 -6.51
N LYS A 127 19.76 -7.37 -5.46
CA LYS A 127 20.96 -7.34 -4.60
C LYS A 127 21.12 -8.66 -3.84
N ALA A 128 20.04 -9.17 -3.23
CA ALA A 128 20.06 -10.46 -2.55
C ALA A 128 20.46 -11.59 -3.50
N ASN A 129 19.89 -11.59 -4.71
CA ASN A 129 20.19 -12.57 -5.74
C ASN A 129 21.66 -12.52 -6.21
N ARG A 130 22.20 -11.32 -6.47
CA ARG A 130 23.62 -11.14 -6.81
C ARG A 130 24.53 -11.64 -5.69
N THR A 131 24.21 -11.31 -4.43
CA THR A 131 24.98 -11.77 -3.28
C THR A 131 24.92 -13.30 -3.15
N ALA A 132 23.76 -13.92 -3.33
CA ALA A 132 23.64 -15.37 -3.28
C ALA A 132 24.45 -16.07 -4.38
N ARG A 133 24.44 -15.52 -5.61
CA ARG A 133 25.32 -15.95 -6.70
C ARG A 133 26.79 -15.83 -6.30
N ASP A 134 27.22 -14.66 -5.80
CA ASP A 134 28.62 -14.40 -5.47
C ASP A 134 29.13 -15.30 -4.34
N VAL A 135 28.31 -15.52 -3.30
CA VAL A 135 28.62 -16.46 -2.22
C VAL A 135 28.74 -17.89 -2.74
N SER A 136 27.84 -18.30 -3.65
CA SER A 136 27.90 -19.63 -4.27
C SER A 136 29.20 -19.82 -5.05
N VAL A 137 29.60 -18.81 -5.84
CA VAL A 137 30.84 -18.81 -6.61
C VAL A 137 32.06 -18.92 -5.70
N VAL A 138 32.10 -18.13 -4.61
CA VAL A 138 33.20 -18.19 -3.63
C VAL A 138 33.27 -19.57 -3.01
N ARG A 139 32.14 -20.12 -2.56
CA ARG A 139 32.08 -21.46 -1.98
C ARG A 139 32.62 -22.51 -2.94
N ILE A 140 32.16 -22.53 -4.19
CA ILE A 140 32.61 -23.49 -5.21
C ILE A 140 34.11 -23.34 -5.48
N ARG A 141 34.60 -22.11 -5.63
CA ARG A 141 36.04 -21.87 -5.87
C ARG A 141 36.88 -22.39 -4.71
N THR A 142 36.43 -22.19 -3.47
CA THR A 142 37.10 -22.72 -2.28
C THR A 142 37.12 -24.24 -2.28
N GLU A 143 35.99 -24.90 -2.51
CA GLU A 143 35.95 -26.38 -2.50
C GLU A 143 36.76 -27.01 -3.63
N VAL A 144 36.73 -26.43 -4.84
CA VAL A 144 37.56 -26.90 -5.96
C VAL A 144 39.05 -26.83 -5.62
N VAL A 145 39.47 -25.78 -4.91
CA VAL A 145 40.87 -25.62 -4.46
C VAL A 145 41.20 -26.61 -3.35
N ILE A 146 40.31 -26.84 -2.40
CA ILE A 146 40.49 -27.84 -1.32
C ILE A 146 40.62 -29.23 -1.94
N TYR A 147 39.71 -29.62 -2.82
CA TYR A 147 39.76 -30.90 -3.53
C TYR A 147 41.10 -31.12 -4.26
N TYR A 148 41.58 -30.10 -4.97
CA TYR A 148 42.86 -30.16 -5.65
C TYR A 148 44.03 -30.32 -4.67
N ALA A 149 44.01 -29.58 -3.55
CA ALA A 149 45.05 -29.69 -2.53
C ALA A 149 45.04 -31.06 -1.84
N GLU A 150 43.88 -31.61 -1.52
CA GLU A 150 43.74 -32.95 -0.95
C GLU A 150 44.25 -34.02 -1.92
N THR A 151 43.90 -33.92 -3.20
CA THR A 151 44.41 -34.82 -4.24
C THR A 151 45.93 -34.70 -4.35
N ALA A 152 46.49 -33.48 -4.32
CA ALA A 152 47.94 -33.25 -4.33
C ALA A 152 48.65 -33.88 -3.12
N MET A 153 48.04 -33.81 -1.94
CA MET A 153 48.60 -34.34 -0.69
C MET A 153 48.50 -35.87 -0.60
N ASN A 154 47.46 -36.47 -1.17
CA ASN A 154 47.23 -37.92 -1.15
C ASN A 154 48.07 -38.66 -2.20
N GLU A 155 48.72 -37.95 -3.13
CA GLU A 155 49.46 -38.57 -4.22
C GLU A 155 50.95 -38.79 -3.96
N ILE A 156 51.25 -40.03 -3.56
CA ILE A 156 52.54 -40.69 -3.82
C ILE A 156 52.58 -41.30 -5.24
N LYS A 157 51.45 -41.30 -5.99
CA LYS A 157 51.32 -41.83 -7.36
C LYS A 157 50.25 -41.11 -8.22
N GLY A 158 50.50 -39.88 -8.63
CA GLY A 158 50.67 -39.62 -10.07
C GLY A 158 49.54 -39.06 -10.95
N ASP A 159 48.39 -38.55 -10.51
CA ASP A 159 47.52 -37.75 -11.39
C ASP A 159 46.70 -36.67 -10.66
N LEU A 160 47.36 -35.56 -10.39
CA LEU A 160 46.78 -34.32 -9.92
C LEU A 160 45.72 -33.80 -10.91
N HIS A 161 44.44 -33.84 -10.52
CA HIS A 161 43.34 -33.40 -11.38
C HIS A 161 42.30 -32.56 -10.63
N PHE A 162 41.67 -31.65 -11.36
CA PHE A 162 40.52 -30.88 -10.89
C PHE A 162 39.21 -31.67 -11.09
N PRO A 163 38.14 -31.35 -10.34
CA PRO A 163 36.85 -32.00 -10.52
C PRO A 163 36.29 -31.72 -11.93
N SER A 164 35.69 -32.74 -12.55
CA SER A 164 35.06 -32.59 -13.88
C SER A 164 33.64 -32.02 -13.82
N LYS A 165 33.01 -32.07 -12.64
CA LYS A 165 31.67 -31.56 -12.34
C LYS A 165 31.62 -31.11 -10.88
N ILE A 166 30.69 -30.21 -10.56
CA ILE A 166 30.39 -29.83 -9.19
C ILE A 166 29.27 -30.72 -8.67
N THR A 167 29.58 -31.56 -7.68
CA THR A 167 28.68 -32.54 -7.08
C THR A 167 28.68 -32.37 -5.55
N GLY A 168 27.70 -32.96 -4.88
CA GLY A 168 27.48 -32.73 -3.44
C GLY A 168 28.63 -33.20 -2.54
N ASP A 169 29.39 -34.21 -2.98
CA ASP A 169 30.59 -34.73 -2.33
C ASP A 169 31.72 -33.71 -2.20
N LEU A 170 31.70 -32.63 -2.99
CA LEU A 170 32.64 -31.53 -2.87
C LEU A 170 32.34 -30.61 -1.68
N PHE A 171 31.21 -30.80 -0.99
CA PHE A 171 30.76 -29.95 0.09
C PHE A 171 30.47 -30.78 1.34
N ASP A 172 30.93 -30.29 2.50
CA ASP A 172 30.73 -30.97 3.80
C ASP A 172 29.25 -31.28 4.12
N ASP A 173 28.33 -30.43 3.65
CA ASP A 173 26.88 -30.60 3.85
C ASP A 173 26.19 -31.43 2.77
N GLY A 174 26.90 -31.85 1.71
CA GLY A 174 26.34 -32.56 0.57
C GLY A 174 25.50 -31.70 -0.38
N ILE A 175 25.42 -30.38 -0.16
CA ILE A 175 24.49 -29.49 -0.88
C ILE A 175 25.25 -28.62 -1.88
N VAL A 176 25.00 -28.91 -3.16
CA VAL A 176 25.45 -28.06 -4.27
C VAL A 176 24.70 -26.72 -4.23
N PRO A 177 25.39 -25.57 -4.29
CA PRO A 177 24.73 -24.26 -4.38
C PRO A 177 23.73 -24.19 -5.54
N ALA A 178 22.66 -23.42 -5.38
CA ALA A 178 21.70 -23.21 -6.46
C ALA A 178 22.38 -22.46 -7.63
N SER A 179 22.08 -22.83 -8.88
CA SER A 179 22.71 -22.25 -10.07
C SER A 179 22.00 -21.02 -10.64
N ASP A 180 20.80 -20.68 -10.13
CA ASP A 180 20.00 -19.52 -10.54
C ASP A 180 19.39 -18.82 -9.33
N PHE A 181 19.57 -17.50 -9.28
CA PHE A 181 19.03 -16.57 -8.29
C PHE A 181 18.22 -15.50 -9.02
N GLY A 182 17.05 -15.87 -9.53
CA GLY A 182 16.15 -14.92 -10.20
C GLY A 182 16.79 -14.24 -11.41
N GLY A 183 17.46 -15.01 -12.26
CA GLY A 183 18.14 -14.56 -13.47
C GLY A 183 19.63 -14.30 -13.30
N TYR A 184 20.16 -14.31 -12.08
CA TYR A 184 21.60 -14.28 -11.80
C TYR A 184 22.12 -15.70 -11.64
N THR A 185 23.04 -16.12 -12.50
CA THR A 185 23.47 -17.52 -12.58
C THR A 185 24.97 -17.67 -12.39
N TRP A 186 25.40 -18.89 -12.05
CA TRP A 186 26.79 -19.30 -12.15
C TRP A 186 26.88 -20.66 -12.86
N SER A 187 28.04 -20.93 -13.45
CA SER A 187 28.38 -22.22 -14.04
C SER A 187 29.84 -22.56 -13.80
N TYR A 188 30.16 -23.85 -13.82
CA TYR A 188 31.54 -24.36 -13.75
C TYR A 188 31.97 -24.87 -15.12
N ASP A 189 33.07 -24.34 -15.64
CA ASP A 189 33.71 -24.84 -16.85
C ASP A 189 34.83 -25.81 -16.46
N SER A 190 34.60 -27.10 -16.72
CA SER A 190 35.56 -28.16 -16.39
C SER A 190 36.77 -28.22 -17.30
N ARG A 191 36.83 -27.44 -18.39
CA ARG A 191 38.02 -27.35 -19.26
C ARG A 191 39.01 -26.32 -18.75
N THR A 192 38.48 -25.21 -18.24
CA THR A 192 39.28 -24.11 -17.69
C THR A 192 39.37 -24.14 -16.17
N HIS A 193 38.57 -25.01 -15.53
CA HIS A 193 38.39 -25.11 -14.08
C HIS A 193 37.96 -23.79 -13.42
N THR A 194 37.20 -22.98 -14.16
CA THR A 194 36.75 -21.67 -13.70
C THR A 194 35.25 -21.65 -13.42
N VAL A 195 34.85 -20.80 -12.47
CA VAL A 195 33.44 -20.49 -12.22
C VAL A 195 33.09 -19.17 -12.90
N ILE A 196 32.11 -19.22 -13.79
CA ILE A 196 31.63 -18.11 -14.62
C ILE A 196 30.28 -17.65 -14.07
N THR A 197 30.01 -16.35 -14.15
CA THR A 197 28.73 -15.73 -13.77
C THR A 197 28.19 -14.88 -14.92
N ASN A 198 26.89 -14.65 -14.96
CA ASN A 198 26.29 -13.62 -15.80
C ASN A 198 26.16 -12.26 -15.08
#